data_AF-A0A160T704-F1
#
_entry.id   AF-A0A160T704-F1
#
_cell.length_a   1.000
_cell.length_b   1.000
_cell.length_c   1.000
_cell.angle_alpha   90.00
_cell.angle_beta   90.00
_cell.angle_gamma   90.00
#
_symmetry.space_group_name_H-M   'P 1'
#
loop_
_entity.id
_entity.type
_entity.pdbx_description
1 polymer ?
#
loop_
_entity_poly.entity_id
_entity_poly.type
_entity_poly.pdbx_seq_one_letter_code
_entity_poly.pdbx_strand_id
1 'polypeptide(L)' 'MIPAGESIFDDTSLVTFQLLELILSLDVKGKQIHDTNIVATMLVNNVNYLFTHNVADFKRFSHLIDVIPLLGDSSSGTP' A
#
# COMPACT_ATOMS: atom_id res chain seq x y z
N MET A 1 -21.95 -6.70 -3.75
CA MET A 1 -21.82 -5.71 -4.84
C MET A 1 -20.90 -4.62 -4.33
N ILE A 2 -19.80 -4.35 -5.02
CA ILE A 2 -18.89 -3.25 -4.68
C ILE A 2 -19.50 -1.94 -5.20
N PRO A 3 -19.55 -0.86 -4.41
CA PRO A 3 -20.07 0.43 -4.84
C PRO A 3 -19.42 0.94 -6.13
N ALA A 4 -20.16 1.73 -6.92
CA ALA A 4 -19.61 2.39 -8.10
C ALA A 4 -18.47 3.33 -7.67
N GLY A 5 -17.28 3.14 -8.26
CA GLY A 5 -16.07 3.90 -7.91
C GLY A 5 -15.08 3.15 -7.01
N GLU A 6 -15.42 1.95 -6.55
CA GLU A 6 -14.51 1.09 -5.79
C GLU A 6 -14.04 -0.11 -6.63
N SER A 7 -12.81 -0.56 -6.39
CA SER A 7 -12.22 -1.74 -7.04
C SER A 7 -11.49 -2.58 -5.99
N ILE A 8 -11.68 -3.89 -6.07
CA ILE A 8 -10.91 -4.86 -5.27
C ILE A 8 -9.90 -5.50 -6.21
N PHE A 9 -8.63 -5.48 -5.81
CA PHE A 9 -7.54 -6.10 -6.55
C PHE A 9 -7.13 -7.40 -5.86
N ASP A 10 -7.06 -8.47 -6.64
CA ASP A 10 -6.64 -9.79 -6.18
C ASP A 10 -5.12 -9.99 -6.32
N ASP A 11 -4.57 -10.90 -5.52
CA ASP A 11 -3.19 -11.37 -5.65
C ASP A 11 -3.08 -12.30 -6.88
N THR A 12 -2.86 -11.69 -8.05
CA THR A 12 -2.64 -12.43 -9.29
C THR A 12 -1.19 -12.93 -9.41
N SER A 13 -0.91 -13.74 -10.43
CA SER A 13 0.47 -14.16 -10.74
C SER A 13 1.39 -12.97 -11.06
N LEU A 14 0.86 -11.88 -11.63
CA LEU A 14 1.62 -10.66 -11.88
C LEU A 14 2.00 -9.96 -10.56
N VAL A 15 1.06 -9.89 -9.61
CA VAL A 15 1.33 -9.36 -8.26
C VAL A 15 2.40 -10.18 -7.56
N THR A 16 2.30 -11.52 -7.63
CA THR A 16 3.31 -12.41 -7.03
C THR A 16 4.69 -12.20 -7.65
N PHE A 17 4.78 -12.04 -8.98
CA PHE A 17 6.05 -11.76 -9.65
C PHE A 17 6.62 -10.41 -9.18
N GLN A 18 5.80 -9.36 -9.14
CA GLN A 18 6.22 -8.05 -8.67
C GLN A 18 6.65 -8.06 -7.20
N LEU A 19 5.96 -8.81 -6.35
CA LEU A 19 6.32 -9.00 -4.94
C LEU A 19 7.71 -9.65 -4.82
N LEU A 20 7.99 -10.71 -5.59
CA LEU A 20 9.29 -11.37 -5.57
C LEU A 20 10.42 -10.42 -6.02
N GLU A 21 10.19 -9.61 -7.06
CA GLU A 21 11.14 -8.59 -7.48
C GLU A 21 11.41 -7.54 -6.38
N LEU A 22 10.36 -7.07 -5.70
CA LEU A 22 10.49 -6.12 -4.60
C LEU A 22 11.22 -6.73 -3.40
N ILE A 23 10.92 -7.99 -3.06
CA ILE A 23 11.60 -8.70 -1.98
C ILE A 23 13.10 -8.78 -2.24
N LEU A 24 13.49 -9.11 -3.47
CA LEU A 24 14.90 -9.23 -3.85
C LEU A 24 15.60 -7.86 -3.91
N SER A 25 14.97 -6.87 -4.54
CA SER A 25 15.57 -5.54 -4.75
C SER A 25 15.67 -4.70 -3.48
N LEU A 26 14.74 -4.87 -2.54
CA LEU A 26 14.69 -4.11 -1.29
C LEU A 26 15.14 -4.93 -0.07
N ASP A 27 15.63 -6.16 -0.26
CA ASP A 27 16.01 -7.11 0.80
C ASP A 27 14.93 -7.24 1.89
N VAL A 28 13.68 -7.44 1.47
CA VAL A 28 12.53 -7.56 2.40
C VAL A 28 12.58 -8.91 3.10
N LYS A 29 12.34 -8.91 4.42
CA LYS A 29 12.28 -10.12 5.25
C LYS A 29 11.15 -10.03 6.26
N GLY A 30 10.62 -11.20 6.67
CA GLY A 30 9.74 -11.33 7.83
C GLY A 30 8.48 -10.46 7.74
N LYS A 31 8.24 -9.65 8.77
CA LYS A 31 7.00 -8.86 8.96
C LYS A 31 6.65 -7.96 7.77
N GLN A 32 7.63 -7.54 6.97
CA GLN A 32 7.43 -6.55 5.90
C GLN A 32 6.91 -7.15 4.58
N ILE A 33 6.78 -8.48 4.47
CA ILE A 33 6.30 -9.13 3.24
C ILE A 33 4.86 -8.70 2.91
N HIS A 34 4.00 -8.55 3.91
CA HIS A 34 2.61 -8.12 3.69
C HIS A 34 2.51 -6.69 3.16
N ASP A 35 3.24 -5.74 3.75
CA ASP A 35 3.24 -4.36 3.27
C ASP A 35 3.84 -4.27 1.86
N THR A 36 4.87 -5.07 1.58
CA THR A 36 5.46 -5.18 0.24
C THR A 36 4.47 -5.76 -0.77
N ASN A 37 3.61 -6.71 -0.37
CA ASN A 37 2.56 -7.23 -1.25
C ASN A 37 1.54 -6.15 -1.62
N ILE A 38 1.15 -5.30 -0.66
CA ILE A 38 0.27 -4.16 -0.94
C ILE A 38 0.90 -3.24 -2.00
N VAL A 39 2.20 -2.94 -1.87
CA VAL A 39 2.91 -2.11 -2.87
C VAL A 39 3.02 -2.83 -4.21
N ALA A 40 3.27 -4.14 -4.24
CA ALA A 40 3.27 -4.93 -5.47
C ALA A 40 1.92 -4.86 -6.20
N THR A 41 0.81 -5.03 -5.46
CA THR A 41 -0.55 -4.91 -5.98
C THR A 41 -0.81 -3.51 -6.52
N MET A 42 -0.36 -2.47 -5.82
CA MET A 42 -0.47 -1.09 -6.28
C MET A 42 0.25 -0.86 -7.61
N LEU A 43 1.50 -1.32 -7.72
CA LEU A 43 2.31 -1.14 -8.95
C LEU A 43 1.70 -1.87 -10.15
N VAL A 44 1.27 -3.12 -9.98
CA VAL A 44 0.65 -3.90 -11.07
C VAL A 44 -0.65 -3.26 -11.56
N ASN A 45 -1.41 -2.62 -10.67
CA ASN A 45 -2.69 -2.01 -11.00
C ASN A 45 -2.63 -0.49 -11.24
N ASN A 46 -1.44 0.11 -11.32
CA ASN A 46 -1.22 1.54 -11.52
C ASN A 46 -1.90 2.43 -10.45
N VAL A 47 -1.91 1.97 -9.20
CA VAL A 47 -2.39 2.75 -8.06
C VAL A 47 -1.21 3.47 -7.43
N ASN A 48 -1.23 4.80 -7.44
CA ASN A 48 -0.08 5.60 -7.00
C ASN A 48 -0.17 6.07 -5.53
N TYR A 49 -1.39 6.21 -4.99
CA TYR A 49 -1.61 6.83 -3.69
C TYR A 49 -2.09 5.80 -2.66
N LEU A 50 -1.33 5.64 -1.58
CA LEU A 50 -1.71 4.84 -0.42
C LEU A 50 -2.15 5.74 0.73
N PHE A 51 -3.44 5.71 1.04
CA PHE A 51 -3.98 6.34 2.24
C PHE A 51 -3.88 5.39 3.43
N THR A 52 -3.16 5.78 4.49
CA THR A 52 -2.93 4.91 5.64
C THR A 52 -2.71 5.67 6.94
N HIS A 53 -3.06 5.08 8.08
CA HIS A 53 -2.62 5.55 9.39
C HIS A 53 -1.20 5.06 9.72
N ASN A 54 -0.71 4.02 9.04
CA ASN A 54 0.57 3.39 9.31
C ASN A 54 1.68 3.88 8.37
N VAL A 55 1.84 5.21 8.28
CA VAL A 55 2.80 5.85 7.36
C VAL A 55 4.24 5.37 7.59
N ALA A 56 4.60 5.08 8.84
CA ALA A 56 5.94 4.64 9.20
C ALA A 56 6.35 3.34 8.50
N ASP A 57 5.46 2.36 8.43
CA ASP A 57 5.74 1.06 7.83
C ASP A 57 5.88 1.16 6.29
N PHE A 58 5.22 2.15 5.67
CA PHE A 58 5.28 2.37 4.22
C PHE A 58 6.35 3.37 3.77
N LYS A 59 7.02 4.09 4.67
CA LYS A 59 8.00 5.13 4.35
C LYS A 59 9.14 4.63 3.45
N ARG A 60 9.52 3.35 3.56
CA ARG A 60 10.57 2.76 2.72
C ARG A 60 10.18 2.64 1.25
N PHE A 61 8.88 2.66 0.93
CA PHE A 61 8.34 2.55 -0.41
C PHE A 61 7.98 3.90 -1.04
N SER A 62 8.28 5.03 -0.37
CA SER A 62 7.97 6.38 -0.85
C SER A 62 8.68 6.80 -2.15
N HIS A 63 9.57 5.95 -2.69
CA HIS A 63 10.18 6.12 -4.01
C HIS A 63 9.41 5.39 -5.13
N LEU A 64 8.42 4.57 -4.76
CA LEU A 64 7.57 3.77 -5.67
C LEU A 64 6.13 4.28 -5.67
N ILE A 65 5.63 4.74 -4.52
CA ILE A 65 4.25 5.17 -4.29
C ILE A 65 4.19 6.41 -3.41
N ASP A 66 3.11 7.16 -3.49
CA ASP A 66 2.80 8.29 -2.63
C ASP A 66 2.05 7.81 -1.38
N VAL A 67 2.67 7.97 -0.21
CA VAL A 67 2.07 7.56 1.09
C VAL A 67 1.42 8.79 1.73
N ILE A 68 0.10 8.77 1.83
CA ILE A 68 -0.70 9.86 2.37
C ILE A 68 -1.22 9.46 3.77
N PRO A 69 -0.90 10.23 4.82
CA PRO A 69 -1.49 10.03 6.14
C PRO A 69 -3.00 10.22 6.09
N LEU A 70 -3.75 9.26 6.63
CA LEU A 70 -5.17 9.48 6.93
C LEU A 70 -5.28 10.43 8.13
N LEU A 71 -5.74 11.66 7.88
CA LEU A 71 -6.14 12.58 8.93
C LEU A 71 -7.40 12.02 9.60
N GLY A 72 -7.36 11.82 10.92
CA GLY A 72 -8.57 11.52 11.67
C GLY A 72 -9.46 12.77 11.73
N ASP A 73 -10.78 12.57 11.69
CA ASP A 73 -11.75 13.64 11.95
C ASP A 73 -11.37 14.34 13.27
N SER A 74 -11.04 15.62 13.19
CA SER A 74 -10.91 16.49 14.35
C SER A 74 -12.29 16.82 14.93
N SER A 75 -13.03 15.81 15.39
CA SER A 75 -14.20 15.98 16.24
C SER A 75 -13.81 15.74 17.71
N SER A 76 -12.95 16.62 18.24
CA SER A 76 -12.77 16.81 19.68
C SER A 76 -12.42 18.26 20.02
N GLY A 77 -12.98 19.20 19.24
CA GLY A 77 -12.98 20.62 19.57
C GLY A 77 -14.32 21.03 20.17
N THR A 78 -14.59 20.65 21.42
CA THR A 78 -15.59 21.33 22.25
C THR A 78 -14.85 22.36 23.11
N PRO A 79 -15.17 23.66 23.02
CA PRO A 79 -15.03 24.55 24.16
C PRO A 79 -16.04 24.21 25.26
#